data_AF-A0A3D1BSG4-F1
#
_entry.id   AF-A0A3D1BSG4-F1
#
_cell.length_a   1.000
_cell.length_b   1.000
_cell.length_c   1.000
_cell.angle_alpha   90.00
_cell.angle_beta   90.00
_cell.angle_gamma   90.00
#
_symmetry.space_group_name_H-M   'P 1'
#
loop_
_entity.id
_entity.type
_entity.pdbx_description
1 polymer ?
#
loop_
_entity_poly.entity_id
_entity_poly.type
_entity_poly.pdbx_seq_one_letter_code
_entity_poly.pdbx_strand_id
1 'polypeptide(L)'
;DATGKFNELDSKGYFEVLNQISIALDTVMSRYSRQDIENLSGNIITVIDTLLAITDPLVMKKIEIFARTYREIDHESVPEYSIWKVMRELNKPDMKKSIGFIMTFLRQINANESKS
;
A
#
# COMPACT_ATOMS: atom_id res chain seq x y z
N ASP A 1 -16.60 -8.06 -41.06
CA ASP A 1 -15.58 -7.15 -41.58
C ASP A 1 -14.43 -7.05 -40.57
N ALA A 2 -13.36 -7.80 -40.81
CA ALA A 2 -12.23 -7.90 -39.86
C ALA A 2 -11.33 -6.66 -39.91
N THR A 3 -11.21 -6.06 -41.08
CA THR A 3 -10.38 -4.86 -41.34
C THR A 3 -10.95 -3.61 -40.68
N GLY A 4 -12.28 -3.46 -40.66
CA GLY A 4 -12.95 -2.35 -39.95
C GLY A 4 -12.75 -2.39 -38.44
N LYS A 5 -12.89 -3.58 -37.82
CA LYS A 5 -12.60 -3.78 -36.39
C LYS A 5 -11.12 -3.56 -36.06
N PHE A 6 -10.22 -3.93 -36.96
CA PHE A 6 -8.78 -3.73 -36.77
C PHE A 6 -8.42 -2.24 -36.73
N ASN A 7 -8.91 -1.46 -37.71
CA ASN A 7 -8.70 -0.01 -37.75
C ASN A 7 -9.37 0.70 -36.57
N GLU A 8 -10.51 0.21 -36.10
CA GLU A 8 -11.18 0.73 -34.90
C GLU A 8 -10.33 0.53 -33.63
N LEU A 9 -9.76 -0.68 -33.46
CA LEU A 9 -8.87 -0.97 -32.32
C LEU A 9 -7.58 -0.15 -32.37
N ASP A 10 -7.04 0.09 -33.56
CA ASP A 10 -5.86 0.94 -33.77
C ASP A 10 -6.15 2.42 -33.47
N SER A 11 -7.25 2.95 -33.99
CA SER A 11 -7.68 4.34 -33.73
C SER A 11 -7.97 4.62 -32.24
N LYS A 12 -8.38 3.60 -31.49
CA LYS A 12 -8.65 3.67 -30.06
C LYS A 12 -7.41 3.45 -29.19
N GLY A 13 -6.24 3.22 -29.79
CA GLY A 13 -4.96 3.09 -29.08
C GLY A 13 -4.75 1.75 -28.37
N TYR A 14 -5.57 0.72 -28.65
CA TYR A 14 -5.42 -0.59 -27.99
C TYR A 14 -4.07 -1.25 -28.30
N PHE A 15 -3.52 -1.06 -29.50
CA PHE A 15 -2.20 -1.61 -29.85
C PHE A 15 -1.07 -0.93 -29.07
N GLU A 16 -1.17 0.37 -28.80
CA GLU A 16 -0.18 1.08 -27.99
C GLU A 16 -0.19 0.58 -26.54
N VAL A 17 -1.38 0.38 -25.96
CA VAL A 17 -1.52 -0.20 -24.61
C VAL A 17 -0.97 -1.63 -24.56
N LEU A 18 -1.28 -2.47 -25.56
CA LEU A 18 -0.74 -3.83 -25.63
C LEU A 18 0.79 -3.83 -25.76
N ASN A 19 1.35 -2.92 -26.54
CA ASN A 19 2.80 -2.76 -26.67
C ASN A 19 3.44 -2.35 -25.34
N GLN A 20 2.85 -1.39 -24.62
CA GLN A 20 3.33 -0.98 -23.29
C GLN A 20 3.25 -2.12 -22.27
N ILE A 21 2.18 -2.92 -22.31
CA ILE A 21 2.06 -4.13 -21.48
C ILE A 21 3.17 -5.12 -21.81
N SER A 22 3.48 -5.35 -23.10
CA SER A 22 4.58 -6.23 -23.52
C SER A 22 5.93 -5.75 -22.98
N ILE A 23 6.23 -4.45 -23.10
CA ILE A 23 7.46 -3.86 -22.59
C ILE A 23 7.55 -3.98 -21.06
N ALA A 24 6.44 -3.75 -20.36
CA ALA A 24 6.37 -3.91 -18.91
C ALA A 24 6.59 -5.38 -18.50
N LEU A 25 5.99 -6.33 -19.21
CA LEU A 25 6.19 -7.76 -18.98
C LEU A 25 7.65 -8.17 -19.21
N ASP A 26 8.29 -7.71 -20.29
CA ASP A 26 9.72 -7.97 -20.55
C ASP A 26 10.63 -7.36 -19.46
N THR A 27 10.27 -6.18 -18.95
CA THR A 27 10.99 -5.53 -17.84
C THR A 27 10.85 -6.34 -16.55
N VAL A 28 9.66 -6.87 -16.28
CA VAL A 28 9.40 -7.75 -15.13
C VAL A 28 10.17 -9.05 -15.29
N MET A 29 10.10 -9.72 -16.45
CA MET A 29 10.81 -10.98 -16.71
C MET A 29 12.33 -10.86 -16.71
N SER A 30 12.87 -9.69 -17.07
CA SER A 30 14.32 -9.44 -17.02
C SER A 30 14.83 -9.10 -15.61
N ARG A 31 13.95 -8.61 -14.72
CA ARG A 31 14.32 -8.24 -13.34
C ARG A 31 13.99 -9.33 -12.32
N TYR A 32 12.93 -10.10 -12.55
CA TYR A 32 12.41 -11.09 -11.61
C TYR A 32 12.64 -12.50 -12.14
N SER A 33 12.97 -13.42 -11.24
CA SER A 33 13.20 -14.82 -11.58
C SER A 33 11.89 -15.52 -11.95
N ARG A 34 11.99 -16.69 -12.60
CA ARG A 34 10.83 -17.54 -12.87
C ARG A 34 10.05 -17.87 -11.60
N GLN A 35 10.76 -18.11 -10.50
CA GLN A 35 10.16 -18.39 -9.19
C GLN A 35 9.35 -17.20 -8.66
N ASP A 36 9.81 -15.97 -8.90
CA ASP A 36 9.09 -14.77 -8.47
C ASP A 36 7.76 -14.60 -9.22
N ILE A 37 7.75 -14.90 -10.52
CA ILE A 37 6.54 -14.88 -11.35
C ILE A 37 5.58 -16.00 -10.95
N GLU A 38 6.09 -17.20 -10.67
CA GLU A 38 5.29 -18.32 -10.16
C GLU A 38 4.65 -17.97 -8.81
N ASN A 39 5.43 -17.40 -7.88
CA ASN A 39 4.93 -16.93 -6.58
C ASN A 39 3.86 -15.83 -6.74
N LEU A 40 4.06 -14.88 -7.65
CA LEU A 40 3.11 -13.80 -7.93
C LEU A 40 1.80 -14.35 -8.53
N SER A 41 1.90 -15.23 -9.54
CA SER A 41 0.73 -15.84 -10.19
C SER A 41 -0.09 -16.68 -9.21
N GLY A 42 0.57 -17.43 -8.32
CA GLY A 42 -0.10 -18.20 -7.27
C GLY A 42 -0.82 -17.35 -6.23
N ASN A 43 -0.46 -16.07 -6.11
CA ASN A 43 -1.03 -15.11 -5.15
C ASN A 43 -1.71 -13.91 -5.85
N ILE A 44 -2.02 -14.01 -7.15
CA ILE A 44 -2.46 -12.85 -7.94
C ILE A 44 -3.77 -12.23 -7.40
N ILE A 45 -4.68 -13.08 -6.91
CA ILE A 45 -5.92 -12.63 -6.28
C ILE A 45 -5.60 -11.84 -5.01
N THR A 46 -4.76 -12.37 -4.12
CA THR A 46 -4.31 -11.69 -2.90
C THR A 46 -3.65 -10.34 -3.20
N VAL A 47 -2.84 -10.26 -4.26
CA VAL A 47 -2.21 -9.00 -4.69
C VAL A 47 -3.26 -7.98 -5.15
N ILE A 48 -4.24 -8.41 -5.97
CA ILE A 48 -5.33 -7.55 -6.42
C ILE A 48 -6.18 -7.08 -5.24
N ASP A 49 -6.56 -7.98 -4.33
CA ASP A 49 -7.34 -7.64 -3.13
C ASP A 49 -6.59 -6.64 -2.24
N THR A 50 -5.27 -6.80 -2.12
CA THR A 50 -4.42 -5.86 -1.37
C THR A 50 -4.39 -4.49 -2.04
N LEU A 51 -4.22 -4.43 -3.36
CA LEU A 51 -4.26 -3.18 -4.12
C LEU A 51 -5.62 -2.49 -3.93
N LEU A 52 -6.72 -3.23 -4.05
CA LEU A 52 -8.07 -2.72 -3.84
C LEU A 52 -8.24 -2.17 -2.41
N ALA A 53 -7.78 -2.91 -1.40
CA ALA A 53 -7.82 -2.49 0.00
C ALA A 53 -7.01 -1.21 0.26
N ILE A 54 -5.84 -1.06 -0.38
CA ILE A 54 -5.02 0.15 -0.25
C ILE A 54 -5.67 1.35 -0.95
N THR A 55 -6.35 1.12 -2.09
CA THR A 55 -7.09 2.17 -2.82
C THR A 55 -8.41 2.57 -2.15
N ASP A 56 -8.80 1.92 -1.05
CA ASP A 56 -9.96 2.35 -0.28
C ASP A 56 -9.81 3.83 0.14
N PRO A 57 -10.85 4.68 -0.07
CA PRO A 57 -10.76 6.11 0.21
C PRO A 57 -10.36 6.43 1.66
N LEU A 58 -10.75 5.60 2.63
CA LEU A 58 -10.38 5.77 4.03
C LEU A 58 -8.88 5.52 4.25
N VAL A 59 -8.31 4.51 3.58
CA VAL A 59 -6.88 4.17 3.66
C VAL A 59 -6.04 5.23 2.96
N MET A 60 -6.39 5.61 1.72
CA MET A 60 -5.66 6.66 0.98
C MET A 60 -5.62 7.99 1.74
N LYS A 61 -6.74 8.40 2.35
CA LYS A 61 -6.80 9.61 3.18
C LYS A 61 -5.83 9.56 4.36
N LYS A 62 -5.68 8.39 5.00
CA LYS A 62 -4.73 8.21 6.11
C LYS A 62 -3.27 8.27 5.63
N ILE A 63 -2.98 7.69 4.46
CA ILE A 63 -1.65 7.77 3.82
C ILE A 63 -1.31 9.23 3.51
N GLU A 64 -2.26 10.01 2.98
CA GLU A 64 -2.06 11.43 2.70
C GLU A 64 -1.72 12.22 3.99
N ILE A 65 -2.49 12.00 5.07
CA ILE A 65 -2.23 12.63 6.37
C ILE A 65 -0.83 12.28 6.86
N PHE A 66 -0.46 11.00 6.84
CA PHE A 66 0.87 10.54 7.23
C PHE A 66 1.97 11.22 6.42
N ALA A 67 1.85 11.23 5.08
CA ALA A 67 2.85 11.83 4.20
C ALA A 67 3.00 13.35 4.40
N ARG A 68 1.90 14.03 4.76
CA ARG A 68 1.93 15.46 5.12
C ARG A 68 2.63 15.67 6.46
N THR A 69 2.21 14.95 7.50
CA THR A 69 2.81 15.05 8.84
C THR A 69 4.30 14.71 8.83
N TYR A 70 4.72 13.68 8.08
CA TYR A 70 6.13 13.32 7.95
C TYR A 70 6.98 14.47 7.39
N ARG A 71 6.46 15.21 6.41
CA ARG A 71 7.14 16.39 5.84
C ARG A 71 7.18 17.60 6.78
N GLU A 72 6.20 17.70 7.69
CA GLU A 72 6.08 18.80 8.64
C GLU A 72 6.92 18.57 9.91
N ILE A 73 7.37 17.34 10.18
CA ILE A 73 8.29 17.05 11.27
C ILE A 73 9.66 17.60 10.90
N ASP A 74 10.11 18.62 11.63
CA ASP A 74 11.49 19.08 11.59
C ASP A 74 12.40 18.00 12.21
N HIS A 75 13.10 17.26 11.35
CA HIS A 75 13.96 16.16 11.74
C HIS A 75 15.20 16.62 12.51
N GLU A 76 15.55 17.91 12.47
CA GLU A 76 16.71 18.46 13.18
C GLU A 76 16.35 18.91 14.61
N SER A 77 15.06 19.10 14.91
CA SER A 77 14.59 19.67 16.18
C SER A 77 13.88 18.68 17.10
N VAL A 78 14.11 17.37 16.96
CA VAL A 78 13.44 16.35 17.80
C VAL A 78 13.90 16.52 19.26
N PRO A 79 13.01 16.86 20.21
CA PRO A 79 13.42 17.15 21.58
C PRO A 79 13.86 15.89 22.31
N GLU A 80 14.90 16.01 23.13
CA GLU A 80 15.35 14.91 24.00
C GLU A 80 14.34 14.64 25.12
N TYR A 81 13.91 13.38 25.23
CA TYR A 81 12.99 12.92 26.26
C TYR A 81 13.75 12.17 27.36
N SER A 82 13.67 12.66 28.61
CA SER A 82 14.06 11.88 29.78
C SER A 82 12.96 10.89 30.17
N ILE A 83 13.30 9.81 30.89
CA ILE A 83 12.35 8.77 31.33
C ILE A 83 11.11 9.37 32.01
N TRP A 84 11.30 10.38 32.88
CA TRP A 84 10.19 11.05 33.54
C TRP A 84 9.30 11.83 32.57
N LYS A 85 9.89 12.55 31.59
CA LYS A 85 9.13 13.26 30.56
C LYS A 85 8.32 12.27 29.71
N VAL A 86 8.90 11.12 29.34
CA VAL A 86 8.18 10.05 28.62
C VAL A 86 6.98 9.58 29.43
N MET A 87 7.16 9.25 30.70
CA MET A 87 6.05 8.77 31.56
C MET A 87 4.95 9.81 31.70
N ARG A 88 5.30 11.10 31.82
CA ARG A 88 4.35 12.20 31.85
C ARG A 88 3.60 12.35 30.52
N GLU A 89 4.31 12.21 29.40
CA GLU A 89 3.76 12.31 28.04
C GLU A 89 2.76 11.19 27.76
N LEU A 90 3.13 9.94 28.07
CA LEU A 90 2.26 8.77 27.91
C LEU A 90 0.98 8.87 28.75
N ASN A 91 1.01 9.62 29.85
CA ASN A 91 -0.14 9.79 30.73
C ASN A 91 -1.17 10.81 30.19
N LYS A 92 -0.85 11.57 29.13
CA LYS A 92 -1.77 12.54 28.53
C LYS A 92 -3.01 11.85 27.92
N PRO A 93 -4.20 12.48 27.95
CA PRO A 93 -5.46 11.83 27.51
C PRO A 93 -5.46 11.37 26.04
N ASP A 94 -4.83 12.14 25.16
CA ASP A 94 -4.64 11.82 23.74
C ASP A 94 -3.68 10.64 23.54
N MET A 95 -2.52 10.63 24.21
CA MET A 95 -1.58 9.52 24.14
C MET A 95 -2.18 8.21 24.65
N LYS A 96 -2.93 8.24 25.75
CA LYS A 96 -3.67 7.07 26.24
C LYS A 96 -4.66 6.54 25.22
N LYS A 97 -5.40 7.42 24.54
CA LYS A 97 -6.35 7.02 23.47
C LYS A 97 -5.61 6.37 22.30
N SER A 98 -4.49 6.94 21.87
CA SER A 98 -3.65 6.38 20.79
C SER A 98 -3.09 5.01 21.16
N ILE A 99 -2.57 4.84 22.38
CA ILE A 99 -2.13 3.54 22.90
C ILE A 99 -3.29 2.53 22.94
N GLY A 100 -4.46 2.95 23.42
CA GLY A 100 -5.67 2.12 23.46
C GLY A 100 -6.14 1.67 22.08
N PHE A 101 -6.03 2.56 21.09
CA PHE A 101 -6.29 2.23 19.68
C PHE A 101 -5.31 1.16 19.18
N ILE A 102 -4.00 1.37 19.36
CA ILE A 102 -2.97 0.40 18.96
C ILE A 102 -3.21 -0.96 19.61
N MET A 103 -3.50 -1.01 20.91
CA MET A 103 -3.77 -2.27 21.63
C MET A 103 -5.04 -2.96 21.15
N THR A 104 -6.06 -2.20 20.74
CA THR A 104 -7.29 -2.77 20.15
C THR A 104 -7.02 -3.32 18.76
N PHE A 105 -6.28 -2.57 17.94
CA PHE A 105 -5.91 -2.96 16.59
C PHE A 105 -5.07 -4.25 16.59
N LEU A 106 -4.03 -4.33 17.43
CA LEU A 106 -3.20 -5.54 17.58
C LEU A 106 -4.01 -6.76 18.02
N ARG A 107 -4.98 -6.56 18.94
CA ARG A 107 -5.89 -7.66 19.34
C ARG A 107 -6.76 -8.16 18.19
N GLN A 108 -7.22 -7.27 17.33
CA GLN A 108 -8.01 -7.65 16.16
C GLN A 108 -7.20 -8.41 15.12
N ILE A 109 -5.94 -8.01 14.87
CA ILE A 109 -5.03 -8.75 13.99
C ILE A 109 -4.87 -10.19 14.48
N ASN A 110 -4.48 -10.37 15.74
CA ASN A 110 -4.26 -11.71 16.31
C ASN A 110 -5.54 -12.56 16.33
N ALA A 111 -6.71 -11.94 16.53
CA ALA A 111 -8.00 -12.63 16.53
C ALA A 111 -8.42 -13.10 15.12
N ASN A 112 -7.98 -12.40 14.07
CA ASN A 112 -8.25 -12.78 12.69
C ASN A 112 -7.24 -13.80 12.17
N GLU A 113 -5.96 -13.71 12.56
CA GLU A 113 -4.93 -14.71 12.23
C GLU A 113 -5.19 -16.08 12.88
N SER A 114 -5.78 -16.11 14.08
CA SER A 114 -6.12 -17.37 14.78
C SER A 114 -7.41 -18.06 14.28
N LYS A 115 -8.15 -17.44 13.36
CA LYS A 115 -9.39 -17.98 12.76
C LYS A 115 -9.22 -18.45 11.32
N SER A 116 -8.03 -18.30 10.75
CA SER A 116 -7.67 -18.77 9.40
C SER A 116 -6.78 -20.01 9.46
#